data_AF-A0A7J0BH38-F1
#
_entry.id   AF-A0A7J0BH38-F1
#
_cell.length_a   1.000
_cell.length_b   1.000
_cell.length_c   1.000
_cell.angle_alpha   90.00
_cell.angle_beta   90.00
_cell.angle_gamma   90.00
#
_symmetry.space_group_name_H-M   'P 1'
#
loop_
_entity.id
_entity.type
_entity.pdbx_description
1 polymer ?
#
loop_
_entity_poly.entity_id
_entity_poly.type
_entity_poly.pdbx_seq_one_letter_code
_entity_poly.pdbx_strand_id
1 'polypeptide(L)' 'MGGGGGKSYSPPAPVAPPPPDPPKEVEGETVELKKARDNERKAQLAALGRESTIITGALGDTSQANVNKKQLLGQ' A
#
# COMPACT_ATOMS: atom_id res chain seq x y z
N MET A 1 10.25 -67.76 32.35
CA MET A 1 10.11 -67.89 30.89
C MET A 1 8.79 -67.26 30.51
N GLY A 2 8.80 -66.29 29.59
CA GLY A 2 7.62 -65.63 29.02
C GLY A 2 7.06 -64.49 29.88
N GLY A 3 6.89 -63.26 29.41
CA GLY A 3 7.03 -62.72 28.07
C GLY A 3 6.38 -61.34 28.10
N GLY A 4 7.14 -60.30 27.75
CA GLY A 4 6.68 -58.92 27.76
C GLY A 4 5.52 -58.68 26.80
N GLY A 5 4.66 -57.75 27.17
CA GLY A 5 3.54 -57.31 26.35
C GLY A 5 3.09 -55.92 26.78
N GLY A 6 4.02 -54.97 26.81
CA GLY A 6 3.70 -53.55 26.95
C GLY A 6 2.80 -53.15 25.78
N LYS A 7 1.50 -53.04 26.04
CA LYS A 7 0.54 -52.49 25.08
C LYS A 7 0.78 -51.00 25.05
N SER A 8 1.64 -50.54 24.15
CA SER A 8 1.84 -49.13 23.84
C SER A 8 0.52 -48.56 23.31
N TYR A 9 -0.26 -47.93 24.18
CA TYR A 9 -1.41 -47.14 23.77
C TYR A 9 -0.89 -45.88 23.08
N SER A 10 -0.96 -45.85 21.75
CA SER A 10 -0.79 -44.61 21.00
C SER A 10 -2.16 -43.95 20.87
N PRO A 11 -2.38 -42.76 21.45
CA PRO A 11 -3.60 -42.03 21.21
C PRO A 11 -3.70 -41.67 19.72
N PRO A 12 -4.91 -41.64 19.14
CA PRO A 12 -5.10 -41.21 17.77
C PRO A 12 -4.64 -39.77 17.61
N ALA A 13 -3.99 -39.48 16.48
CA ALA A 13 -3.54 -38.13 16.16
C ALA A 13 -4.73 -37.17 16.11
N PRO A 14 -4.59 -35.94 16.64
CA PRO A 14 -5.65 -34.95 16.59
C PRO A 14 -6.00 -34.60 15.15
N VAL A 15 -7.30 -34.41 14.89
CA VAL A 15 -7.80 -33.98 13.58
C VAL A 15 -7.24 -32.60 13.28
N ALA A 16 -6.70 -32.43 12.07
CA ALA A 16 -6.16 -31.16 11.63
C ALA A 16 -7.26 -30.08 11.61
N PRO A 17 -6.95 -28.83 12.01
CA PRO A 17 -7.91 -27.73 11.94
C PRO A 17 -8.32 -27.48 10.48
N PRO A 18 -9.56 -27.00 10.25
CA PRO A 18 -10.00 -26.64 8.92
C PRO A 18 -9.09 -25.57 8.31
N PRO A 19 -8.95 -25.55 6.97
CA PRO A 19 -8.18 -24.52 6.29
C PRO A 19 -8.77 -23.13 6.58
N PRO A 20 -7.92 -22.08 6.60
CA PRO A 20 -8.40 -20.72 6.79
C PRO A 20 -9.34 -20.30 5.66
N ASP A 21 -10.30 -19.44 5.99
CA ASP A 21 -11.21 -18.86 5.01
C ASP A 21 -10.44 -18.13 3.90
N PRO A 22 -10.94 -18.16 2.64
CA PRO A 22 -10.33 -17.42 1.55
C PRO A 22 -10.31 -15.91 1.85
N PRO A 23 -9.30 -15.17 1.35
CA PRO A 23 -9.28 -13.72 1.46
C PRO A 23 -10.57 -13.14 0.89
N LYS A 24 -11.28 -12.32 1.67
CA LYS A 24 -12.46 -11.61 1.18
C LYS A 24 -12.01 -10.63 0.11
N GLU A 25 -12.60 -10.73 -1.08
CA GLU A 25 -12.46 -9.71 -2.11
C GLU A 25 -13.01 -8.41 -1.54
N VAL A 26 -12.14 -7.41 -1.39
CA VAL A 26 -12.57 -6.08 -0.99
C VAL A 26 -13.28 -5.49 -2.21
N GLU A 27 -14.62 -5.52 -2.20
CA GLU A 27 -15.43 -4.87 -3.22
C GLU A 27 -14.92 -3.43 -3.41
N GLY A 28 -14.70 -3.07 -4.67
CA GLY A 28 -13.85 -1.96 -5.09
C GLY A 28 -14.09 -0.67 -4.31
N GLU A 29 -13.00 0.10 -4.16
CA GLU A 29 -12.94 1.39 -3.46
C GLU A 29 -14.31 2.05 -3.29
N THR A 30 -14.87 1.88 -2.10
CA THR A 30 -16.10 2.57 -1.72
C THR A 30 -15.93 4.07 -1.99
N VAL A 31 -17.01 4.76 -2.34
CA VAL A 31 -16.98 6.20 -2.61
C VAL A 31 -16.32 6.98 -1.46
N GLU A 32 -16.40 6.46 -0.24
CA GLU A 32 -15.75 6.99 0.96
C GLU A 32 -14.22 6.86 0.94
N LEU A 33 -13.67 5.71 0.52
CA LEU A 33 -12.23 5.51 0.37
C LEU A 33 -11.64 6.43 -0.70
N LYS A 34 -12.36 6.63 -1.82
CA LYS A 34 -11.95 7.58 -2.87
C LYS A 34 -11.91 9.01 -2.34
N LYS A 35 -12.97 9.44 -1.64
CA LYS A 35 -13.04 10.76 -0.99
C LYS A 35 -11.92 10.95 0.04
N ALA A 36 -11.62 9.93 0.85
CA ALA A 36 -10.55 9.99 1.83
C ALA A 36 -9.18 10.22 1.16
N ARG A 37 -8.84 9.42 0.14
CA ARG A 37 -7.59 9.60 -0.62
C ARG A 37 -7.52 10.92 -1.35
N ASP A 38 -8.63 11.39 -1.92
CA ASP A 38 -8.67 12.68 -2.59
C ASP A 38 -8.47 13.84 -1.60
N ASN A 39 -9.02 13.73 -0.38
CA ASN A 39 -8.80 14.71 0.67
C ASN A 39 -7.34 14.69 1.16
N GLU A 40 -6.74 13.52 1.35
CA GLU A 40 -5.31 13.39 1.67
C GLU A 40 -4.43 14.01 0.59
N ARG A 41 -4.69 13.69 -0.69
CA ARG A 41 -3.97 14.28 -1.82
C ARG A 41 -4.10 15.81 -1.82
N LYS A 42 -5.31 16.34 -1.63
CA LYS A 42 -5.54 17.79 -1.55
C LYS A 42 -4.80 18.43 -0.38
N ALA A 43 -4.78 17.80 0.79
CA ALA A 43 -4.07 18.29 1.96
C ALA A 43 -2.55 18.34 1.73
N GLN A 44 -1.98 17.30 1.11
CA GLN A 44 -0.56 17.27 0.75
C GLN A 44 -0.22 18.36 -0.27
N LEU A 45 -1.03 18.52 -1.32
CA LEU A 45 -0.84 19.58 -2.32
C LEU A 45 -0.95 20.98 -1.70
N ALA A 46 -1.89 21.20 -0.78
CA ALA A 46 -2.02 22.47 -0.08
C ALA A 46 -0.82 22.77 0.83
N ALA A 47 -0.24 21.76 1.49
CA ALA A 47 0.97 21.92 2.28
C ALA A 47 2.18 22.27 1.40
N LEU A 48 2.40 21.51 0.32
CA LEU A 48 3.48 21.76 -0.64
C LEU A 48 3.34 23.14 -1.32
N GLY A 49 2.11 23.54 -1.67
CA GLY A 49 1.82 24.86 -2.22
C GLY A 49 2.22 25.97 -1.25
N ARG A 50 1.89 25.85 0.04
CA ARG A 50 2.31 26.83 1.06
C ARG A 50 3.82 26.93 1.18
N GLU A 51 4.52 25.79 1.23
CA GLU A 51 5.98 25.77 1.31
C GLU A 51 6.63 26.43 0.07
N SER A 52 6.13 26.11 -1.12
CA SER A 52 6.62 26.74 -2.36
C SER A 52 6.41 28.25 -2.39
N THR A 53 5.27 28.75 -1.89
CA THR A 53 4.98 30.18 -1.83
C THR A 53 5.76 30.88 -0.72
N ILE A 54 6.08 30.22 0.39
CA ILE A 54 6.93 30.80 1.45
C ILE A 54 8.35 31.06 0.92
N ILE A 55 8.90 30.11 0.15
CA ILE A 55 10.26 30.23 -0.40
C ILE A 55 10.31 31.27 -1.52
N THR A 56 9.28 31.33 -2.35
CA THR A 56 9.28 32.15 -3.58
C THR A 56 8.54 33.50 -3.46
N GLY A 57 7.79 33.72 -2.39
CA GLY A 57 7.04 34.95 -2.15
C GLY A 57 5.88 35.18 -3.13
N ALA A 58 5.41 36.43 -3.18
CA ALA A 58 4.21 36.80 -3.97
C ALA A 58 4.39 36.72 -5.49
N LEU A 59 5.63 36.74 -5.98
CA LEU A 59 5.96 36.63 -7.40
C LEU A 59 6.14 35.18 -7.87
N GLY A 60 6.20 34.22 -6.95
CA GLY A 60 6.47 32.82 -7.28
C GLY A 60 7.90 32.56 -7.74
N ASP A 61 8.18 31.34 -8.21
CA ASP A 61 9.49 30.99 -8.75
C ASP A 61 9.69 31.66 -10.12
N THR A 62 10.60 32.62 -10.20
CA THR A 62 10.97 33.30 -11.45
C THR A 62 12.15 32.64 -12.16
N SER A 63 12.64 31.50 -11.66
CA SER A 63 13.74 30.78 -12.30
C SER A 63 13.30 30.22 -13.65
N GLN A 64 14.24 30.13 -14.60
CA GLN A 64 13.96 29.44 -15.85
C GLN A 64 13.83 27.94 -15.61
N ALA A 65 12.68 27.38 -15.94
CA ALA A 65 12.43 25.95 -15.84
C ALA A 65 13.41 25.16 -16.72
N ASN A 66 14.07 24.17 -16.12
CA ASN A 66 15.04 23.33 -16.79
C ASN A 66 14.30 22.24 -17.60
N VAL A 67 13.82 22.61 -18.78
CA VAL A 67 13.04 21.73 -19.66
C VAL A 67 13.90 21.21 -20.80
N ASN A 68 13.87 19.89 -21.01
CA ASN A 68 14.40 19.29 -22.23
C ASN A 68 13.46 19.61 -23.39
N LYS A 69 13.84 20.59 -24.23
CA LYS A 69 13.12 20.89 -25.47
C LYS A 69 13.29 19.70 -26.41
N LYS A 70 12.18 19.08 -26.81
CA LYS A 70 12.21 18.05 -27.86
C LYS A 70 12.72 18.71 -29.15
N GLN A 71 13.84 18.23 -29.67
CA GLN A 71 14.31 18.62 -31.00
C GLN A 71 13.63 17.75 -32.06
N LEU A 72 13.30 18.37 -33.19
CA LEU A 72 12.83 17.66 -34.36
C LEU A 72 14.00 16.87 -34.94
N LEU A 73 13.74 15.65 -35.41
CA LEU A 73 14.75 14.82 -36.04
C LEU A 73 15.27 15.53 -37.31
N GLY A 74 16.56 15.86 -37.36
CA GLY A 74 17.22 16.44 -38.55
C GLY A 74 17.51 17.95 -38.51
N GLN A 75 17.50 18.58 -37.34
CA GLN A 75 18.16 19.88 -37.09
C GLN A 75 19.38 19.72 -36.20
#